data_AF-A0A7J0CTF6-F1
#
_entry.id   AF-A0A7J0CTF6-F1
#
_cell.length_a   1.000
_cell.length_b   1.000
_cell.length_c   1.000
_cell.angle_alpha   90.00
_cell.angle_beta   90.00
_cell.angle_gamma   90.00
#
_symmetry.space_group_name_H-M   'P 1'
#
loop_
_entity.id
_entity.type
_entity.pdbx_description
1 polymer ?
#
loop_
_entity_poly.entity_id
_entity_poly.type
_entity_poly.pdbx_seq_one_letter_code
_entity_poly.pdbx_strand_id
1 'polypeptide(L)'
;MTTTSSLRAVLDILGEPVTERGGTDDAWRGLEDDLGFALPDDYKTIVDAYAPVQLYEHLYLHHPASECWNLRRWISETVTAWSEVEWDDEIDGDPRAVLGTDELRFGAPDGLTPLLGSDRGETVFLARDGAGKPLIFAENGEEEFFCQAIPFSEWLRQYVSGEDAVGPGSGILHPGPVKFRSLPMTPQDTESVWFGPERSG
;
A
#
# COMPACT_ATOMS: atom_id res chain seq x y z
N MET A 1 -9.32 -5.24 -16.52
CA MET A 1 -9.80 -3.87 -16.30
C MET A 1 -8.58 -2.96 -16.32
N THR A 2 -8.64 -1.84 -17.02
CA THR A 2 -7.50 -0.91 -17.15
C THR A 2 -7.34 -0.10 -15.85
N THR A 3 -6.10 0.17 -15.43
CA THR A 3 -5.74 0.90 -14.20
C THR A 3 -6.57 2.17 -13.96
N THR A 4 -6.90 2.91 -15.03
CA THR A 4 -7.73 4.12 -14.95
C THR A 4 -9.15 3.88 -14.42
N SER A 5 -9.75 2.72 -14.71
CA SER A 5 -11.10 2.37 -14.23
C SER A 5 -11.09 2.06 -12.74
N SER A 6 -10.07 1.33 -12.27
CA SER A 6 -9.93 0.97 -10.85
C SER A 6 -9.58 2.18 -10.00
N LEU A 7 -8.65 3.03 -10.48
CA LEU A 7 -8.32 4.29 -9.81
C LEU A 7 -9.54 5.18 -9.64
N ARG A 8 -10.35 5.37 -10.68
CA ARG A 8 -11.58 6.15 -10.56
C ARG A 8 -12.55 5.53 -9.54
N ALA A 9 -12.75 4.22 -9.61
CA ALA A 9 -13.68 3.53 -8.72
C ALA A 9 -13.28 3.66 -7.24
N VAL A 10 -11.98 3.54 -6.93
CA VAL A 10 -11.51 3.71 -5.54
C VAL A 10 -11.61 5.17 -5.10
N LEU A 11 -11.28 6.14 -5.96
CA LEU A 11 -11.45 7.57 -5.64
C LEU A 11 -12.93 7.94 -5.39
N ASP A 12 -13.87 7.36 -6.14
CA ASP A 12 -15.31 7.54 -5.92
C ASP A 12 -15.75 6.99 -4.54
N ILE A 13 -15.10 5.92 -4.04
CA ILE A 13 -15.36 5.36 -2.71
C ILE A 13 -14.69 6.20 -1.60
N LEU A 14 -13.48 6.71 -1.85
CA LEU A 14 -12.70 7.49 -0.89
C LEU A 14 -13.22 8.93 -0.74
N GLY A 15 -13.78 9.51 -1.81
CA GLY A 15 -14.30 10.88 -1.85
C GLY A 15 -13.23 11.94 -2.07
N GLU A 16 -13.62 13.21 -2.01
CA GLU A 16 -12.69 14.32 -2.22
C GLU A 16 -11.63 14.39 -1.09
N PRO A 17 -10.35 14.59 -1.43
CA PRO A 17 -9.32 14.80 -0.41
C PRO A 17 -9.54 16.13 0.30
N VAL A 18 -9.33 16.14 1.62
CA VAL A 18 -9.57 17.33 2.46
C VAL A 18 -8.45 18.38 2.32
N THR A 19 -7.27 17.95 1.87
CA THR A 19 -6.09 18.81 1.75
C THR A 19 -5.35 18.47 0.46
N GLU A 20 -5.17 19.45 -0.42
CA GLU A 20 -4.21 19.33 -1.53
C GLU A 20 -2.79 19.43 -0.96
N ARG A 21 -2.00 18.38 -1.15
CA ARG A 21 -0.61 18.33 -0.69
C ARG A 21 0.31 18.57 -1.88
N GLY A 22 0.86 19.78 -1.97
CA GLY A 22 1.83 20.16 -3.00
C GLY A 22 3.26 19.78 -2.63
N GLY A 23 4.17 19.85 -3.61
CA GLY A 23 5.62 19.71 -3.38
C GLY A 23 6.10 18.26 -3.23
N THR A 24 5.40 17.31 -3.83
CA THR A 24 5.69 15.87 -3.70
C THR A 24 6.71 15.35 -4.73
N ASP A 25 6.88 16.03 -5.87
CA ASP A 25 7.74 15.57 -6.99
C ASP A 25 9.18 15.24 -6.58
N ASP A 26 9.83 16.13 -5.84
CA ASP A 26 11.22 15.90 -5.41
C ASP A 26 11.31 14.82 -4.32
N ALA A 27 10.28 14.68 -3.48
CA ALA A 27 10.21 13.63 -2.47
C ALA A 27 9.99 12.25 -3.10
N TRP A 28 9.14 12.17 -4.13
CA TRP A 28 8.96 10.96 -4.94
C TRP A 28 10.23 10.61 -5.68
N ARG A 29 10.86 11.56 -6.37
CA ARG A 29 12.12 11.32 -7.08
C ARG A 29 13.19 10.77 -6.14
N GLY A 30 13.36 11.39 -4.97
CA GLY A 30 14.32 10.91 -3.98
C GLY A 30 14.01 9.53 -3.41
N LEU A 31 12.74 9.11 -3.38
CA LEU A 31 12.36 7.74 -3.01
C LEU A 31 12.59 6.74 -4.15
N GLU A 32 12.17 7.07 -5.38
CA GLU A 32 12.34 6.22 -6.55
C GLU A 32 13.82 6.05 -6.93
N ASP A 33 14.65 7.07 -6.72
CA ASP A 33 16.12 7.00 -6.88
C ASP A 33 16.76 5.99 -5.91
N ASP A 34 16.28 5.95 -4.66
CA ASP A 34 16.74 4.98 -3.65
C ASP A 34 16.33 3.54 -3.99
N LEU A 35 15.10 3.38 -4.48
CA LEU A 35 14.57 2.08 -4.90
C LEU A 35 15.19 1.59 -6.22
N GLY A 36 15.69 2.52 -7.04
CA GLY A 36 16.22 2.23 -8.38
C GLY A 36 15.12 1.97 -9.43
N PHE A 37 13.86 2.27 -9.11
CA PHE A 37 12.72 2.13 -10.02
C PHE A 37 11.55 3.05 -9.65
N ALA A 38 10.69 3.32 -10.62
CA ALA A 38 9.48 4.11 -10.42
C ALA A 38 8.35 3.28 -9.76
N LEU A 39 7.70 3.88 -8.77
CA LEU A 39 6.49 3.33 -8.15
C LEU A 39 5.27 3.52 -9.06
N PRO A 40 4.21 2.69 -8.91
CA PRO A 40 3.01 2.79 -9.74
C PRO A 40 2.35 4.17 -9.64
N ASP A 41 1.92 4.72 -10.78
CA ASP A 41 1.31 6.06 -10.82
C ASP A 41 -0.02 6.13 -10.04
N ASP A 42 -0.79 5.04 -10.01
CA ASP A 42 -2.04 4.98 -9.25
C ASP A 42 -1.78 4.97 -7.73
N TYR A 43 -0.72 4.30 -7.28
CA TYR A 43 -0.24 4.40 -5.90
C TYR A 43 0.16 5.84 -5.55
N LYS A 44 1.02 6.46 -6.35
CA LYS A 44 1.46 7.86 -6.11
C LYS A 44 0.27 8.83 -6.09
N THR A 45 -0.68 8.67 -7.01
CA THR A 45 -1.90 9.49 -7.07
C THR A 45 -2.72 9.38 -5.78
N ILE A 46 -2.92 8.16 -5.27
CA ILE A 46 -3.67 7.94 -4.02
C ILE A 46 -2.89 8.48 -2.82
N VAL A 47 -1.58 8.27 -2.76
CA VAL A 47 -0.73 8.77 -1.67
C VAL A 47 -0.74 10.30 -1.64
N ASP A 48 -0.56 10.98 -2.77
CA ASP A 48 -0.56 12.45 -2.82
C ASP A 48 -1.92 13.04 -2.45
N ALA A 49 -3.01 12.36 -2.80
CA ALA A 49 -4.36 12.81 -2.48
C ALA A 49 -4.70 12.65 -0.99
N TYR A 50 -4.38 11.51 -0.39
CA TYR A 50 -4.88 11.19 0.96
C TYR A 50 -3.79 11.15 2.03
N ALA A 51 -2.59 10.66 1.74
CA ALA A 51 -1.58 10.34 2.75
C ALA A 51 -0.89 11.58 3.36
N PRO A 52 -0.33 11.49 4.58
CA PRO A 52 -0.36 10.31 5.43
C PRO A 52 -1.69 10.26 6.19
N VAL A 53 -2.28 9.07 6.17
CA VAL A 53 -3.58 8.77 6.78
C VAL A 53 -3.61 7.36 7.32
N GLN A 54 -4.50 7.16 8.27
CA GLN A 54 -5.00 5.87 8.67
C GLN A 54 -6.43 5.69 8.17
N LEU A 55 -6.69 4.64 7.39
CA LEU A 55 -8.02 4.25 6.90
C LEU A 55 -8.63 3.18 7.81
N TYR A 56 -9.92 3.32 8.11
CA TYR A 56 -10.68 2.42 8.98
C TYR A 56 -10.02 2.12 10.33
N GLU A 57 -9.16 3.01 10.82
CA GLU A 57 -8.38 2.84 12.05
C GLU A 57 -7.36 1.70 12.04
N HIS A 58 -7.03 1.14 10.87
CA HIS A 58 -6.13 -0.01 10.79
C HIS A 58 -5.09 0.09 9.67
N LEU A 59 -5.47 0.59 8.50
CA LEU A 59 -4.59 0.61 7.32
C LEU A 59 -3.84 1.94 7.23
N TYR A 60 -2.51 1.91 7.13
CA TYR A 60 -1.68 3.12 7.16
C TYR A 60 -1.09 3.43 5.79
N LEU A 61 -1.34 4.64 5.30
CA LEU A 61 -0.64 5.20 4.15
C LEU A 61 0.35 6.24 4.66
N HIS A 62 1.62 6.04 4.34
CA HIS A 62 2.71 6.99 4.61
C HIS A 62 2.89 7.92 3.42
N HIS A 63 3.51 9.09 3.63
CA HIS A 63 3.71 10.08 2.58
C HIS A 63 5.20 10.44 2.46
N PRO A 64 5.79 10.51 1.25
CA PRO A 64 7.23 10.71 1.08
C PRO A 64 7.71 12.08 1.55
N ALA A 65 6.87 13.12 1.47
CA ALA A 65 7.17 14.45 1.97
C ALA A 65 6.83 14.68 3.45
N SER A 66 6.33 13.67 4.18
CA SER A 66 6.06 13.79 5.62
C SER A 66 7.35 13.71 6.42
N GLU A 67 7.51 14.54 7.45
CA GLU A 67 8.62 14.43 8.41
C GLU A 67 8.36 13.32 9.44
N CYS A 68 7.12 13.25 9.93
CA CYS A 68 6.69 12.33 10.98
C CYS A 68 6.37 10.92 10.44
N TRP A 69 5.64 10.83 9.33
CA TRP A 69 5.16 9.59 8.71
C TRP A 69 5.78 9.40 7.32
N ASN A 70 7.11 9.50 7.30
CA ASN A 70 7.89 9.50 6.06
C ASN A 70 7.87 8.13 5.39
N LEU A 71 7.35 8.06 4.16
CA LEU A 71 7.25 6.81 3.40
C LEU A 71 8.62 6.17 3.13
N ARG A 72 9.63 6.96 2.75
CA ARG A 72 10.98 6.46 2.46
C ARG A 72 11.62 5.82 3.69
N ARG A 73 11.50 6.46 4.85
CA ARG A 73 11.96 5.89 6.13
C ARG A 73 11.22 4.59 6.43
N TRP A 74 9.90 4.60 6.34
CA TRP A 74 9.07 3.43 6.63
C TRP A 74 9.40 2.24 5.71
N ILE A 75 9.57 2.46 4.40
CA ILE A 75 9.98 1.41 3.46
C ILE A 75 11.33 0.83 3.88
N SER A 76 12.33 1.67 4.16
CA SER A 76 13.67 1.21 4.55
C SER A 76 13.67 0.38 5.83
N GLU A 77 12.96 0.84 6.86
CA GLU A 77 12.81 0.13 8.14
C GLU A 77 12.07 -1.21 7.94
N THR A 78 10.99 -1.21 7.15
CA THR A 78 10.20 -2.40 6.86
C THR A 78 10.99 -3.42 6.04
N VAL A 79 11.72 -2.98 5.00
CA VAL A 79 12.63 -3.83 4.22
C VAL A 79 13.70 -4.44 5.12
N THR A 80 14.27 -3.67 6.04
CA THR A 80 15.27 -4.19 6.99
C THR A 80 14.66 -5.28 7.85
N ALA A 81 13.50 -5.03 8.46
CA ALA A 81 12.82 -6.00 9.32
C ALA A 81 12.48 -7.30 8.57
N TRP A 82 11.93 -7.20 7.36
CA TRP A 82 11.61 -8.37 6.54
C TRP A 82 12.83 -9.14 6.03
N SER A 83 13.96 -8.46 5.82
CA SER A 83 15.21 -9.12 5.41
C SER A 83 15.89 -9.89 6.55
N GLU A 84 15.52 -9.60 7.80
CA GLU A 84 16.02 -10.31 8.99
C GLU A 84 15.19 -11.56 9.31
N VAL A 85 14.04 -11.75 8.67
CA VAL A 85 13.20 -12.95 8.83
C VAL A 85 13.90 -14.15 8.19
N GLU A 86 14.09 -15.21 8.98
CA GLU A 86 14.52 -16.50 8.47
C GLU A 86 13.31 -17.22 7.89
N TRP A 87 13.30 -17.38 6.57
CA TRP A 87 12.20 -18.01 5.84
C TRP A 87 12.42 -19.51 5.69
N ASP A 88 11.41 -20.30 6.06
CA ASP A 88 11.37 -21.73 5.79
C ASP A 88 11.25 -22.00 4.27
N ASP A 89 11.58 -23.24 3.87
CA ASP A 89 11.45 -23.68 2.48
C ASP A 89 9.97 -23.80 2.04
N GLU A 90 9.04 -23.92 3.00
CA GLU A 90 7.60 -24.06 2.76
C GLU A 90 6.85 -22.80 3.23
N ILE A 91 6.77 -21.79 2.37
CA ILE A 91 5.96 -20.58 2.58
C ILE A 91 4.65 -20.74 1.82
N ASP A 92 3.50 -20.55 2.49
CA ASP A 92 2.22 -20.55 1.81
C ASP A 92 2.08 -19.33 0.89
N GLY A 93 1.84 -19.60 -0.40
CA GLY A 93 1.78 -18.56 -1.42
C GLY A 93 3.13 -17.92 -1.78
N ASP A 94 4.22 -18.66 -1.54
CA ASP A 94 5.61 -18.25 -1.73
C ASP A 94 5.85 -17.32 -2.95
N PRO A 95 6.23 -16.04 -2.69
CA PRO A 95 6.55 -15.09 -3.75
C PRO A 95 7.68 -15.54 -4.68
N ARG A 96 8.64 -16.35 -4.19
CA ARG A 96 9.79 -16.84 -4.97
C ARG A 96 9.35 -17.55 -6.26
N ALA A 97 8.31 -18.37 -6.17
CA ALA A 97 7.78 -19.13 -7.31
C ALA A 97 7.23 -18.23 -8.43
N VAL A 98 6.57 -17.13 -8.05
CA VAL A 98 5.98 -16.17 -9.00
C VAL A 98 7.04 -15.23 -9.58
N LEU A 99 7.99 -14.81 -8.75
CA LEU A 99 9.08 -13.91 -9.12
C LEU A 99 10.18 -14.63 -9.92
N GLY A 100 10.24 -15.96 -9.84
CA GLY A 100 11.25 -16.76 -10.54
C GLY A 100 12.65 -16.58 -9.96
N THR A 101 12.74 -16.38 -8.65
CA THR A 101 13.99 -16.23 -7.88
C THR A 101 14.07 -17.32 -6.82
N ASP A 102 15.29 -17.75 -6.48
CA ASP A 102 15.54 -18.69 -5.38
C ASP A 102 15.65 -17.99 -4.02
N GLU A 103 15.85 -16.67 -4.02
CA GLU A 103 16.02 -15.84 -2.81
C GLU A 103 14.89 -14.82 -2.73
N LEU A 104 14.21 -14.75 -1.58
CA LEU A 104 13.24 -13.72 -1.29
C LEU A 104 13.98 -12.44 -0.89
N ARG A 105 13.80 -11.38 -1.67
CA ARG A 105 14.46 -10.09 -1.48
C ARG A 105 13.44 -9.00 -1.20
N PHE A 106 13.80 -8.06 -0.34
CA PHE A 106 12.98 -6.91 -0.02
C PHE A 106 13.65 -5.61 -0.46
N GLY A 107 12.87 -4.67 -1.01
CA GLY A 107 13.33 -3.36 -1.48
C GLY A 107 14.19 -3.37 -2.75
N ALA A 108 14.43 -4.54 -3.36
CA ALA A 108 15.14 -4.67 -4.62
C ALA A 108 14.19 -4.57 -5.83
N PRO A 109 14.66 -4.15 -7.02
CA PRO A 109 13.84 -4.07 -8.23
C PRO A 109 13.17 -5.40 -8.65
N ASP A 110 13.77 -6.53 -8.29
CA ASP A 110 13.31 -7.90 -8.51
C ASP A 110 12.70 -8.55 -7.25
N GLY A 111 12.52 -7.77 -6.18
CA GLY A 111 11.99 -8.21 -4.90
C GLY A 111 10.64 -7.61 -4.53
N LEU A 112 10.29 -7.74 -3.25
CA LEU A 112 9.09 -7.20 -2.63
C LEU A 112 9.38 -5.82 -2.04
N THR A 113 8.66 -4.80 -2.49
CA THR A 113 8.76 -3.44 -1.95
C THR A 113 7.49 -3.08 -1.17
N PRO A 114 7.56 -2.86 0.14
CA PRO A 114 6.38 -2.56 0.93
C PRO A 114 5.76 -1.23 0.48
N LEU A 115 4.44 -1.21 0.32
CA LEU A 115 3.65 -0.04 -0.08
C LEU A 115 2.85 0.55 1.08
N LEU A 116 2.36 -0.32 1.95
CA LEU A 116 1.59 0.02 3.16
C LEU A 116 1.55 -1.16 4.12
N GLY A 117 1.09 -0.91 5.34
CA GLY A 117 0.81 -1.95 6.33
C GLY A 117 -0.41 -1.62 7.18
N SER A 118 -0.83 -2.57 8.00
CA SER A 118 -1.92 -2.38 8.96
C SER A 118 -1.52 -2.75 10.39
N ASP A 119 -2.29 -2.27 11.38
CA ASP A 119 -2.14 -2.70 12.78
C ASP A 119 -2.65 -4.13 13.04
N ARG A 120 -3.23 -4.78 12.01
CA ARG A 120 -3.64 -6.18 12.03
C ARG A 120 -2.53 -7.14 11.65
N GLY A 121 -1.34 -6.62 11.29
CA GLY A 121 -0.20 -7.41 10.86
C GLY A 121 -0.03 -7.49 9.34
N GLU A 122 -1.01 -7.01 8.57
CA GLU A 122 -0.99 -7.12 7.11
C GLU A 122 0.11 -6.21 6.53
N THR A 123 0.91 -6.72 5.58
CA THR A 123 1.83 -5.91 4.79
C THR A 123 1.58 -6.12 3.30
N VAL A 124 1.45 -5.02 2.56
CA VAL A 124 1.20 -5.07 1.11
C VAL A 124 2.44 -4.63 0.37
N PHE A 125 2.88 -5.46 -0.57
CA PHE A 125 4.09 -5.27 -1.35
C PHE A 125 3.77 -5.08 -2.82
N LEU A 126 4.56 -4.22 -3.46
CA LEU A 126 4.76 -4.20 -4.89
C LEU A 126 5.82 -5.22 -5.24
N ALA A 127 5.57 -6.01 -6.27
CA ALA A 127 6.58 -6.80 -6.95
C ALA A 127 6.45 -6.65 -8.46
N ARG A 128 7.35 -7.29 -9.21
CA ARG A 128 7.26 -7.37 -10.66
C ARG A 128 7.47 -8.81 -11.10
N ASP A 129 6.67 -9.29 -12.05
CA ASP A 129 6.95 -10.58 -12.68
C ASP A 129 8.22 -10.51 -13.54
N GLY A 130 8.67 -11.65 -14.07
CA GLY A 130 9.85 -11.72 -14.93
C GLY A 130 9.77 -10.89 -16.22
N ALA A 131 8.58 -10.39 -16.61
CA ALA A 131 8.38 -9.47 -17.71
C ALA A 131 8.33 -7.98 -17.27
N GLY A 132 8.53 -7.70 -15.98
CA GLY A 132 8.51 -6.36 -15.38
C GLY A 132 7.10 -5.84 -15.05
N LYS A 133 6.06 -6.67 -15.21
CA LYS A 133 4.67 -6.27 -14.95
C LYS A 133 4.44 -6.19 -13.44
N PRO A 134 3.81 -5.12 -12.92
CA PRO A 134 3.56 -4.99 -11.50
C PRO A 134 2.58 -6.06 -11.00
N LEU A 135 2.89 -6.59 -9.82
CA LEU A 135 2.08 -7.51 -9.03
C LEU A 135 1.88 -6.91 -7.63
N ILE A 136 0.74 -7.19 -7.02
CA ILE A 136 0.50 -6.90 -5.61
C ILE A 136 0.61 -8.21 -4.84
N PHE A 137 1.46 -8.23 -3.82
CA PHE A 137 1.49 -9.27 -2.81
C PHE A 137 0.91 -8.71 -1.52
N ALA A 138 0.00 -9.45 -0.89
CA ALA A 138 -0.45 -9.16 0.46
C ALA A 138 0.02 -10.29 1.37
N GLU A 139 0.77 -9.95 2.41
CA GLU A 139 1.02 -10.82 3.54
C GLU A 139 -0.03 -10.51 4.61
N ASN A 140 -0.65 -11.55 5.18
CA ASN A 140 -1.86 -11.44 6.00
C ASN A 140 -1.61 -11.35 7.52
N GLY A 141 -0.35 -11.30 7.95
CA GLY A 141 0.07 -11.36 9.36
C GLY A 141 0.29 -12.79 9.89
N GLU A 142 0.10 -13.81 9.06
CA GLU A 142 0.29 -15.23 9.40
C GLU A 142 1.36 -15.91 8.52
N GLU A 143 2.30 -15.13 7.96
CA GLU A 143 3.38 -15.59 7.07
C GLU A 143 2.86 -16.21 5.75
N GLU A 144 1.61 -15.93 5.38
CA GLU A 144 0.98 -16.37 4.13
C GLU A 144 0.88 -15.21 3.13
N PHE A 145 1.32 -15.46 1.90
CA PHE A 145 1.35 -14.47 0.83
C PHE A 145 0.27 -14.71 -0.21
N PHE A 146 -0.40 -13.64 -0.63
CA PHE A 146 -1.39 -13.68 -1.70
C PHE A 146 -1.00 -12.77 -2.86
N CYS A 147 -0.75 -13.38 -4.01
CA CYS A 147 -0.42 -12.66 -5.24
C CYS A 147 -1.68 -12.31 -6.03
N GLN A 148 -1.80 -11.02 -6.38
CA GLN A 148 -2.83 -10.53 -7.29
C GLN A 148 -2.19 -9.72 -8.43
N ALA A 149 -2.48 -10.12 -9.67
CA ALA A 149 -2.02 -9.42 -10.88
C ALA A 149 -2.92 -8.23 -11.23
N ILE A 150 -3.11 -7.32 -10.28
CA ILE A 150 -3.98 -6.14 -10.34
C ILE A 150 -3.20 -4.87 -9.96
N PRO A 151 -3.65 -3.68 -10.39
CA PRO A 151 -3.03 -2.43 -9.94
C PRO A 151 -3.34 -2.15 -8.45
N PHE A 152 -2.53 -1.30 -7.81
CA PHE A 152 -2.71 -0.94 -6.40
C PHE A 152 -4.10 -0.36 -6.11
N SER A 153 -4.61 0.48 -7.02
CA SER A 153 -5.96 1.05 -6.94
C SER A 153 -7.07 0.00 -6.90
N GLU A 154 -6.91 -1.12 -7.62
CA GLU A 154 -7.86 -2.23 -7.60
C GLU A 154 -7.78 -2.99 -6.28
N TRP A 155 -6.56 -3.25 -5.78
CA TRP A 155 -6.34 -3.89 -4.49
C TRP A 155 -6.97 -3.05 -3.37
N LEU A 156 -6.74 -1.73 -3.37
CA LEU A 156 -7.32 -0.83 -2.37
C LEU A 156 -8.86 -0.80 -2.49
N ARG A 157 -9.41 -0.83 -3.71
CA ARG A 157 -10.87 -0.92 -3.92
C ARG A 157 -11.46 -2.17 -3.27
N GLN A 158 -10.83 -3.33 -3.48
CA GLN A 158 -11.24 -4.59 -2.85
C GLN A 158 -11.22 -4.45 -1.32
N TYR A 159 -10.10 -3.98 -0.76
CA TYR A 159 -9.92 -3.82 0.68
C TYR A 159 -11.00 -2.93 1.28
N VAL A 160 -11.18 -1.72 0.73
CA VAL A 160 -12.19 -0.80 1.27
C VAL A 160 -13.61 -1.29 1.04
N SER A 161 -13.86 -2.17 0.07
CA SER A 161 -15.19 -2.75 -0.20
C SER A 161 -15.50 -3.99 0.63
N GLY A 162 -14.58 -4.41 1.50
CA GLY A 162 -14.73 -5.63 2.29
C GLY A 162 -14.67 -6.90 1.42
N GLU A 163 -14.03 -6.82 0.26
CA GLU A 163 -13.67 -7.99 -0.54
C GLU A 163 -12.36 -8.61 -0.01
N ASP A 164 -12.07 -9.85 -0.43
CA ASP A 164 -10.88 -10.60 -0.05
C ASP A 164 -9.61 -9.99 -0.67
N ALA A 165 -9.01 -9.01 0.00
CA ALA A 165 -7.83 -8.28 -0.48
C ALA A 165 -6.50 -8.86 0.02
N VAL A 166 -6.50 -9.51 1.19
CA VAL A 166 -5.30 -10.09 1.82
C VAL A 166 -5.43 -11.61 2.00
N GLY A 167 -6.23 -12.26 1.14
CA GLY A 167 -6.45 -13.71 1.15
C GLY A 167 -7.92 -14.12 1.28
N PRO A 168 -8.25 -15.39 1.01
CA PRO A 168 -9.62 -15.90 1.12
C PRO A 168 -10.22 -15.70 2.52
N GLY A 169 -11.43 -15.13 2.59
CA GLY A 169 -12.12 -14.87 3.85
C GLY A 169 -11.58 -13.67 4.64
N SER A 170 -10.66 -12.88 4.08
CA SER A 170 -10.14 -11.65 4.70
C SER A 170 -11.10 -10.47 4.61
N GLY A 171 -12.15 -10.56 3.78
CA GLY A 171 -13.10 -9.47 3.57
C GLY A 171 -13.81 -9.01 4.85
N ILE A 172 -13.51 -7.78 5.28
CA ILE A 172 -14.20 -7.12 6.39
C ILE A 172 -14.98 -5.92 5.85
N LEU A 173 -16.31 -6.06 5.83
CA LEU A 173 -17.18 -4.95 5.46
C LEU A 173 -17.37 -4.00 6.63
N HIS A 174 -16.69 -2.86 6.59
CA HIS A 174 -16.93 -1.75 7.51
C HIS A 174 -18.20 -0.99 7.10
N PRO A 175 -19.22 -0.91 7.97
CA PRO A 175 -20.46 -0.21 7.63
C PRO A 175 -20.23 1.30 7.49
N GLY A 176 -20.89 1.91 6.51
CA GLY A 176 -20.83 3.35 6.26
C GLY A 176 -19.65 3.80 5.39
N PRO A 177 -19.39 5.13 5.31
CA PRO A 177 -18.31 5.69 4.53
C PRO A 177 -16.92 5.28 5.07
N VAL A 178 -15.91 5.37 4.21
CA VAL A 178 -14.50 5.18 4.64
C VAL A 178 -14.14 6.22 5.68
N LYS A 179 -13.67 5.80 6.85
CA LYS A 179 -13.17 6.70 7.90
C LYS A 179 -11.69 6.97 7.68
N PHE A 180 -11.32 8.24 7.69
CA PHE A 180 -9.95 8.72 7.62
C PHE A 180 -9.57 9.37 8.93
N ARG A 181 -8.35 9.10 9.40
CA ARG A 181 -7.64 9.88 10.41
C ARG A 181 -6.38 10.42 9.75
N SER A 182 -6.20 11.74 9.69
CA SER A 182 -4.94 12.30 9.22
C SER A 182 -3.85 11.98 10.21
N LEU A 183 -2.67 11.70 9.65
CA LEU A 183 -1.44 11.60 10.39
C LEU A 183 -0.66 12.90 10.14
N PRO A 184 0.03 13.46 11.16
CA PRO A 184 0.71 14.74 11.03
C PRO A 184 1.80 14.70 9.94
N MET A 185 1.91 15.73 9.09
CA MET A 185 3.08 15.86 8.20
C MET A 185 4.29 16.32 8.99
N THR A 186 4.08 17.30 9.86
CA THR A 186 5.07 17.92 10.74
C THR A 186 4.64 17.77 12.20
N PRO A 187 5.57 17.89 13.18
CA PRO A 187 5.23 17.78 14.60
C PRO A 187 4.22 18.82 15.11
N GLN A 188 3.97 19.89 14.35
CA GLN A 188 3.04 20.97 14.71
C GLN A 188 1.63 20.76 14.15
N ASP A 189 1.45 19.82 13.22
CA ASP A 189 0.15 19.55 12.63
C ASP A 189 -0.81 18.93 13.63
N THR A 190 -2.09 19.27 13.51
CA THR A 190 -3.16 18.69 14.31
C THR A 190 -3.85 17.59 13.53
N GLU A 191 -4.16 16.48 14.21
CA GLU A 191 -4.95 15.40 13.65
C GLU A 191 -6.39 15.85 13.35
N SER A 192 -6.94 15.30 12.28
CA SER A 192 -8.31 15.50 11.83
C SER A 192 -8.92 14.16 11.43
N VAL A 193 -10.23 14.03 11.63
CA VAL A 193 -11.01 12.87 11.23
C VAL A 193 -12.08 13.32 10.26
N TRP A 194 -12.21 12.61 9.14
CA TRP A 194 -13.27 12.83 8.16
C TRP A 194 -13.73 11.51 7.56
N PHE A 195 -14.76 11.58 6.74
CA PHE A 195 -15.39 10.44 6.11
C PHE A 195 -15.48 10.65 4.61
N GLY A 196 -15.35 9.56 3.86
CA GLY A 196 -15.69 9.52 2.44
C GLY A 196 -17.20 9.67 2.20
N PRO A 197 -17.66 9.50 0.96
CA PRO A 197 -19.06 9.60 0.59
C PRO A 197 -19.87 8.44 1.18
N GLU A 198 -21.15 8.69 1.45
CA GLU A 198 -22.08 7.63 1.82
C GLU A 198 -22.12 6.54 0.74
N ARG A 199 -22.02 5.28 1.18
CA ARG A 199 -22.07 4.14 0.27
C ARG A 199 -23.52 3.79 0.04
N SER A 200 -23.96 3.85 -1.21
CA SER A 200 -25.28 3.31 -1.57
C SER A 200 -25.23 1.81 -1.31
N GLY A 201 -26.00 1.32 -0.34
CA GLY A 201 -26.15 -0.11 -0.07
C GLY A 201 -26.89 -0.85 -1.17
#